data_AF-A0A961UY98-F1
#
_entry.id   AF-A0A961UY98-F1
#
_cell.length_a   1.000
_cell.length_b   1.000
_cell.length_c   1.000
_cell.angle_alpha   90.00
_cell.angle_beta   90.00
_cell.angle_gamma   90.00
#
_symmetry.space_group_name_H-M   'P 1'
#
loop_
_entity.id
_entity.type
_entity.pdbx_description
1 polymer ?
#
loop_
_entity_poly.entity_id
_entity_poly.type
_entity_poly.pdbx_seq_one_letter_code
_entity_poly.pdbx_strand_id
1 'polypeptide(L)'
;RVAASYSCRTRNNVPGAKLSEHAHGNAIDISAFQVSGVGWVEVGKANTMGKRRFLAAVRKSACGPFTTVLGPGSDGYHEDHLHFDVIRRGKNGSSLYCH
;
A
#
# COMPACT_ATOMS: atom_id res chain seq x y z
N ARG A 1 -1.65 -9.99 6.42
CA ARG A 1 -1.20 -10.91 5.37
C ARG A 1 -0.41 -10.11 4.37
N VAL A 2 0.86 -10.45 4.20
CA VAL A 2 1.72 -9.84 3.19
C VAL A 2 1.36 -10.45 1.83
N ALA A 3 1.07 -9.61 0.85
CA ALA A 3 0.83 -10.02 -0.53
C ALA A 3 2.13 -10.00 -1.34
N ALA A 4 2.97 -9.00 -1.12
CA ALA A 4 4.30 -8.88 -1.72
C ALA A 4 5.25 -8.09 -0.81
N SER A 5 6.54 -8.37 -0.93
CA SER A 5 7.63 -7.59 -0.31
C SER A 5 8.74 -7.38 -1.35
N TYR A 6 9.79 -8.21 -1.39
CA TYR A 6 10.75 -8.15 -2.48
C TYR A 6 10.17 -8.76 -3.77
N SER A 7 10.27 -8.02 -4.87
CA SER A 7 9.91 -8.50 -6.20
C SER A 7 10.63 -7.65 -7.26
N CYS A 8 11.55 -8.27 -8.01
CA CYS A 8 12.32 -7.59 -9.06
C CYS A 8 11.43 -7.33 -10.29
N ARG A 9 10.70 -6.21 -10.29
CA ARG A 9 9.76 -5.83 -11.34
C ARG A 9 9.68 -4.32 -11.56
N THR A 10 9.22 -3.92 -12.73
CA THR A 10 8.80 -2.54 -12.98
C THR A 10 7.49 -2.22 -12.27
N ARG A 11 7.21 -0.93 -12.08
CA ARG A 11 5.96 -0.46 -11.49
C ARG A 11 4.77 -0.98 -12.28
N ASN A 12 3.78 -1.49 -11.54
CA ASN A 12 2.54 -2.05 -12.09
C ASN A 12 2.76 -3.16 -13.14
N ASN A 13 3.94 -3.78 -13.15
CA ASN A 13 4.39 -4.75 -14.16
C ASN A 13 4.35 -4.22 -15.60
N VAL A 14 4.42 -2.89 -15.77
CA VAL A 14 4.40 -2.26 -17.10
C VAL A 14 5.80 -2.33 -17.72
N PRO A 15 5.99 -2.97 -18.89
CA PRO A 15 7.29 -3.03 -19.54
C PRO A 15 7.85 -1.63 -19.83
N GLY A 16 9.14 -1.41 -19.54
CA GLY A 16 9.82 -0.13 -19.74
C GLY A 16 9.50 0.96 -18.71
N ALA A 17 8.57 0.72 -17.77
CA ALA A 17 8.33 1.64 -16.66
C ALA A 17 9.50 1.64 -15.66
N LYS A 18 9.53 2.66 -14.79
CA LYS A 18 10.49 2.73 -13.67
C LYS A 18 10.42 1.47 -12.81
N LEU A 19 11.54 1.10 -12.19
CA LEU A 19 11.54 0.05 -11.17
C LEU A 19 10.59 0.41 -10.02
N SER A 20 9.91 -0.61 -9.50
CA SER A 20 9.12 -0.51 -8.30
C SER A 20 10.03 -0.46 -7.07
N GLU A 21 9.58 0.16 -5.98
CA GLU A 21 10.28 0.06 -4.69
C GLU A 21 10.34 -1.38 -4.16
N HIS A 22 9.46 -2.29 -4.63
CA HIS A 22 9.60 -3.73 -4.37
C HIS A 22 10.90 -4.31 -4.94
N ALA A 23 11.39 -3.78 -6.07
CA ALA A 23 12.64 -4.23 -6.68
C ALA A 23 13.86 -3.81 -5.85
N HIS A 24 13.69 -2.80 -5.00
CA HIS A 24 14.70 -2.28 -4.08
C HIS A 24 14.55 -2.86 -2.65
N GLY A 25 13.53 -3.70 -2.40
CA GLY A 25 13.21 -4.16 -1.05
C GLY A 25 12.64 -3.08 -0.12
N ASN A 26 12.20 -1.94 -0.70
CA ASN A 26 11.74 -0.75 0.02
C ASN A 26 10.21 -0.65 0.13
N ALA A 27 9.49 -1.69 -0.28
CA ALA A 27 8.04 -1.70 -0.31
C ALA A 27 7.42 -2.99 0.24
N ILE A 28 6.19 -2.86 0.73
CA ILE A 28 5.37 -3.96 1.20
C ILE A 28 3.91 -3.78 0.79
N ASP A 29 3.30 -4.85 0.30
CA ASP A 29 1.89 -4.92 -0.03
C ASP A 29 1.16 -5.75 1.02
N ILE A 30 0.09 -5.20 1.60
CA ILE A 30 -0.74 -5.87 2.61
C ILE A 30 -2.15 -6.05 2.06
N SER A 31 -2.59 -7.30 1.89
CA SER A 31 -3.94 -7.61 1.36
C SER A 31 -4.99 -7.82 2.43
N ALA A 32 -4.60 -8.10 3.68
CA ALA A 32 -5.55 -8.30 4.78
C ALA A 32 -4.92 -8.11 6.16
N PHE A 33 -5.75 -7.77 7.15
CA PHE A 33 -5.37 -7.72 8.58
C PHE A 33 -6.18 -8.75 9.36
N GLN A 34 -5.56 -9.44 10.32
CA GLN A 34 -6.29 -10.24 11.29
C GLN A 34 -6.48 -9.40 12.54
N VAL A 35 -7.74 -9.13 12.89
CA VAL A 35 -8.11 -8.27 14.01
C VAL A 35 -8.82 -9.11 15.07
N SER A 36 -8.31 -9.06 16.30
CA SER A 36 -8.89 -9.81 17.42
C SER A 36 -10.38 -9.47 17.60
N GLY A 37 -11.21 -10.49 17.79
CA GLY A 37 -12.67 -10.33 17.92
C GLY A 37 -13.42 -9.94 16.64
N VAL A 38 -12.73 -9.65 15.53
CA VAL A 38 -13.34 -9.28 14.24
C VAL A 38 -13.03 -10.29 13.14
N GLY A 39 -11.87 -10.94 13.19
CA GLY A 39 -11.38 -11.84 12.16
C GLY A 39 -10.65 -11.09 11.04
N TRP A 40 -10.75 -11.61 9.81
CA TRP A 40 -10.04 -11.05 8.65
C TRP A 40 -10.74 -9.80 8.11
N VAL A 41 -9.93 -8.75 7.94
CA VAL A 41 -10.26 -7.53 7.21
C VAL A 41 -9.45 -7.53 5.91
N GLU A 42 -10.06 -8.05 4.84
CA GLU A 42 -9.49 -8.05 3.48
C GLU A 42 -9.65 -6.67 2.84
N VAL A 43 -8.58 -6.15 2.24
CA VAL A 43 -8.55 -4.78 1.67
C VAL A 43 -9.56 -4.63 0.54
N GLY A 44 -9.52 -5.53 -0.45
CA GLY A 44 -10.44 -5.53 -1.60
C GLY A 44 -11.87 -6.01 -1.32
N LYS A 45 -12.20 -6.41 -0.07
CA LYS A 45 -13.53 -6.97 0.28
C LYS A 45 -14.13 -6.37 1.54
N ALA A 46 -13.81 -5.12 1.85
CA ALA A 46 -14.32 -4.42 3.02
C ALA A 46 -15.83 -4.12 2.92
N ASN A 47 -16.64 -5.10 3.31
CA ASN A 47 -18.10 -5.09 3.14
C ASN A 47 -18.86 -4.35 4.26
N THR A 48 -18.26 -4.09 5.43
CA THR A 48 -18.88 -3.35 6.53
C THR A 48 -18.28 -1.95 6.69
N MET A 49 -19.05 -1.02 7.27
CA MET A 49 -18.56 0.32 7.61
C MET A 49 -17.36 0.26 8.56
N GLY A 50 -17.37 -0.65 9.55
CA GLY A 50 -16.26 -0.83 10.48
C GLY A 50 -14.96 -1.24 9.79
N LYS A 51 -15.03 -2.22 8.87
CA LYS A 51 -13.87 -2.65 8.07
C LYS A 51 -13.34 -1.52 7.18
N ARG A 52 -14.23 -0.77 6.52
CA ARG A 52 -13.85 0.39 5.70
C ARG A 52 -13.17 1.49 6.52
N ARG A 53 -13.72 1.83 7.69
CA ARG A 53 -13.12 2.83 8.60
C ARG A 53 -11.77 2.37 9.14
N PHE A 54 -11.63 1.08 9.46
CA PHE A 54 -10.35 0.51 9.88
C PHE A 54 -9.28 0.67 8.78
N LEU A 55 -9.58 0.28 7.54
CA LEU A 55 -8.62 0.40 6.43
C LEU A 55 -8.28 1.87 6.11
N ALA A 56 -9.26 2.78 6.18
CA ALA A 56 -9.03 4.21 6.03
C ALA A 56 -8.11 4.76 7.13
N ALA A 57 -8.31 4.32 8.38
CA ALA A 57 -7.44 4.69 9.49
C ALA A 57 -6.00 4.17 9.28
N VAL A 58 -5.83 2.91 8.84
CA VAL A 58 -4.51 2.34 8.51
C VAL A 58 -3.81 3.18 7.45
N ARG A 59 -4.47 3.49 6.32
CA ARG A 59 -3.89 4.34 5.26
C ARG A 59 -3.47 5.71 5.78
N LYS A 60 -4.35 6.37 6.53
CA LYS A 60 -4.07 7.69 7.11
C LYS A 60 -2.86 7.65 8.05
N SER A 61 -2.78 6.66 8.93
CA SER A 61 -1.70 6.50 9.90
C SER A 61 -0.37 6.07 9.27
N ALA A 62 -0.41 5.37 8.12
CA ALA A 62 0.78 4.97 7.39
C ALA A 62 1.47 6.14 6.67
N CYS A 63 0.74 7.21 6.36
CA CYS A 63 1.31 8.38 5.70
C CYS A 63 2.23 9.16 6.64
N GLY A 64 3.50 9.31 6.27
CA GLY A 64 4.54 9.93 7.10
C GLY A 64 5.69 8.95 7.35
N PRO A 65 5.46 7.85 8.10
CA PRO A 65 6.43 6.76 8.19
C PRO A 65 6.76 6.19 6.80
N PHE A 66 5.75 6.05 5.94
CA PHE A 66 5.91 5.74 4.53
C PHE A 66 5.72 7.01 3.71
N THR A 67 6.58 7.19 2.71
CA THR A 67 6.49 8.33 1.79
C THR A 67 5.44 8.09 0.72
N THR A 68 5.14 6.82 0.38
CA THR A 68 4.05 6.43 -0.51
C THR A 68 3.06 5.53 0.23
N VAL A 69 1.78 5.85 0.13
CA VAL A 69 0.69 5.01 0.60
C VAL A 69 -0.39 4.94 -0.47
N LEU A 70 -0.65 3.75 -1.00
CA LEU A 70 -1.67 3.49 -2.01
C LEU A 70 -2.63 2.40 -1.53
N GLY A 71 -3.80 2.36 -2.13
CA GLY A 71 -4.87 1.43 -1.79
C GLY A 71 -6.12 1.72 -2.59
N PRO A 72 -7.27 1.10 -2.26
CA PRO A 72 -8.47 1.20 -3.09
C PRO A 72 -8.87 2.63 -3.43
N GLY A 73 -9.03 2.94 -4.72
CA GLY A 73 -9.33 4.28 -5.23
C GLY A 73 -8.12 5.18 -5.49
N SER A 74 -6.86 4.71 -5.34
CA SER A 74 -5.68 5.52 -5.69
C SER A 74 -5.43 5.60 -7.20
N ASP A 75 -5.37 4.45 -7.87
CA ASP A 75 -4.88 4.35 -9.25
C ASP A 75 -5.37 3.08 -10.00
N GLY A 76 -6.29 2.30 -9.42
CA GLY A 76 -6.81 1.06 -10.01
C GLY A 76 -5.89 -0.16 -9.89
N TYR A 77 -4.59 0.02 -9.61
CA TYR A 77 -3.65 -1.09 -9.42
C TYR A 77 -3.64 -1.61 -7.99
N HIS A 78 -4.12 -0.81 -7.03
CA HIS A 78 -4.08 -1.10 -5.59
C HIS A 78 -5.48 -1.32 -5.00
N GLU A 79 -6.42 -1.88 -5.78
CA GLU A 79 -7.81 -2.08 -5.33
C GLU A 79 -8.01 -3.23 -4.35
N ASP A 80 -7.05 -4.15 -4.25
CA ASP A 80 -7.14 -5.35 -3.41
C ASP A 80 -6.07 -5.44 -2.31
N HIS A 81 -5.18 -4.44 -2.22
CA HIS A 81 -4.13 -4.36 -1.21
C HIS A 81 -3.77 -2.91 -0.88
N LEU A 82 -3.10 -2.71 0.26
CA LEU A 82 -2.43 -1.45 0.58
C LEU A 82 -0.96 -1.58 0.23
N HIS A 83 -0.44 -0.61 -0.51
CA HIS A 83 0.98 -0.52 -0.85
C HIS A 83 1.64 0.57 -0.02
N PHE A 84 2.78 0.23 0.57
CA PHE A 84 3.57 1.14 1.39
C PHE A 84 5.01 1.12 0.92
N ASP A 85 5.59 2.29 0.63
CA ASP A 85 7.01 2.41 0.27
C ASP A 85 7.68 3.66 0.85
N VAL A 86 9.01 3.66 0.82
CA VAL A 86 9.88 4.76 1.29
C VAL A 86 10.62 5.47 0.14
N ILE A 87 10.02 5.53 -1.05
CA ILE A 87 10.63 6.21 -2.20
C ILE A 87 11.04 7.65 -1.86
N ARG A 88 12.26 8.01 -2.22
CA ARG A 88 12.76 9.37 -2.06
C ARG A 88 12.19 10.27 -3.15
N ARG A 89 11.35 11.24 -2.77
CA ARG A 89 10.75 12.25 -3.67
C ARG A 89 10.96 13.68 -3.17
N GLY A 90 11.03 14.62 -4.11
CA GLY A 90 11.21 16.05 -3.83
C GLY A 90 12.63 16.44 -3.41
N LYS A 91 12.84 17.73 -3.14
CA LYS A 91 14.17 18.33 -2.87
C LYS A 91 14.93 17.63 -1.74
N ASN A 92 14.21 17.20 -0.70
CA ASN A 92 14.80 16.61 0.50
C ASN A 92 14.56 15.09 0.58
N GLY A 93 13.96 14.48 -0.45
CA GLY A 93 13.64 13.05 -0.48
C GLY A 93 12.48 12.62 0.44
N SER A 94 11.71 13.55 1.00
CA SER A 94 10.66 13.27 2.00
C SER A 94 9.24 13.64 1.55
N SER A 95 9.03 14.03 0.29
CA SER A 95 7.69 14.40 -0.18
C SER A 95 6.73 13.20 -0.11
N LEU A 96 5.54 13.42 0.45
CA LEU A 96 4.53 12.38 0.64
C LEU A 96 3.63 12.25 -0.59
N TYR A 97 3.21 11.02 -0.91
CA TYR A 97 2.18 10.70 -1.91
C TYR A 97 1.29 9.63 -1.29
N CYS A 98 0.26 10.10 -0.61
CA CYS A 98 -0.65 9.25 0.15
C CYS A 98 -2.06 9.50 -0.35
N HIS A 99 -2.69 8.46 -0.86
CA HIS A 99 -4.07 8.47 -1.33
C HIS A 99 -4.86 7.41 -0.58
#